data_AF-A0A1Z4NLR4-F1
#
_entry.id   AF-A0A1Z4NLR4-F1
#
_cell.length_a   1.000
_cell.length_b   1.000
_cell.length_c   1.000
_cell.angle_alpha   90.00
_cell.angle_beta   90.00
_cell.angle_gamma   90.00
#
_symmetry.space_group_name_H-M   'P 1'
#
loop_
_entity.id
_entity.type
_entity.pdbx_description
1 polymer ?
#
loop_
_entity_poly.entity_id
_entity_poly.type
_entity_poly.pdbx_seq_one_letter_code
_entity_poly.pdbx_strand_id
1 'polypeptide(L)'
;MLSILDFKGFIRGVKYKACLTENLTKVSFADFDPNNSSASGIIQADDTEVAYSKWVSPKRTRSYPFARIYSTYNAAKALTIIPIIKNKIRANHE
;
A
#
# COMPACT_ATOMS: atom_id res chain seq x y z
N MET A 1 54.88 8.55 -2.63
CA MET A 1 53.88 7.52 -2.32
C MET A 1 52.61 8.25 -1.89
N LEU A 2 51.55 8.21 -2.71
CA LEU A 2 50.29 8.91 -2.43
C LEU A 2 49.46 8.05 -1.47
N SER A 3 49.14 8.57 -0.28
CA SER A 3 48.30 7.90 0.69
C SER A 3 46.83 8.08 0.32
N ILE A 4 46.12 6.98 0.08
CA ILE A 4 44.67 6.97 -0.09
C ILE A 4 44.05 6.99 1.31
N LEU A 5 43.19 7.97 1.60
CA LEU A 5 42.35 7.97 2.79
C LEU A 5 41.04 7.24 2.52
N ASP A 6 40.67 6.31 3.42
CA ASP A 6 39.39 5.60 3.44
C ASP A 6 38.58 6.04 4.66
N PHE A 7 37.39 6.58 4.44
CA PHE A 7 36.47 7.00 5.50
C PHE A 7 35.22 6.14 5.50
N LYS A 8 34.88 5.58 6.66
CA LYS A 8 33.68 4.78 6.89
C LYS A 8 32.85 5.42 8.00
N GLY A 9 31.53 5.43 7.82
CA GLY A 9 30.59 5.96 8.78
C GLY A 9 29.27 5.20 8.74
N PHE A 10 28.52 5.25 9.85
CA PHE A 10 27.18 4.67 9.96
C PHE A 10 26.15 5.79 10.12
N ILE A 11 25.14 5.80 9.25
CA ILE A 11 23.98 6.66 9.42
C ILE A 11 23.08 6.00 10.47
N ARG A 12 22.81 6.72 11.56
CA ARG A 12 21.92 6.28 12.67
C ARG A 12 20.87 7.36 12.94
N GLY A 13 19.71 6.94 13.45
CA GLY A 13 18.67 7.88 13.88
C GLY A 13 17.97 8.64 12.76
N VAL A 14 17.91 8.06 11.55
CA VAL A 14 17.12 8.64 10.44
C VAL A 14 15.65 8.70 10.88
N LYS A 15 15.11 9.91 10.96
CA LYS A 15 13.69 10.16 11.22
C LYS A 15 13.04 10.62 9.92
N TYR A 16 12.09 9.84 9.42
CA TYR A 16 11.29 10.19 8.25
C TYR A 16 9.92 10.69 8.72
N LYS A 17 9.50 11.85 8.20
CA LYS A 17 8.13 12.34 8.29
C LYS A 17 7.59 12.41 6.88
N ALA A 18 6.54 11.65 6.59
CA ALA A 18 5.89 11.71 5.30
C ALA A 18 5.26 13.10 5.10
N CYS A 19 5.49 13.70 3.93
CA CYS A 19 4.88 14.95 3.49
C CYS A 19 3.93 14.66 2.34
N LEU A 20 2.94 15.55 2.11
CA LEU A 20 1.95 15.40 1.03
C LEU A 20 1.10 14.11 1.12
N THR A 21 0.90 13.61 2.33
CA THR A 21 0.04 12.45 2.58
C THR A 21 -1.42 12.87 2.64
N GLU A 22 -2.29 12.08 2.04
CA GLU A 22 -3.73 12.21 2.22
C GLU A 22 -4.13 11.82 3.65
N ASN A 23 -5.18 12.45 4.18
CA ASN A 23 -5.83 11.99 5.39
C ASN A 23 -6.61 10.71 5.09
N LEU A 24 -6.06 9.57 5.51
CA LEU A 24 -6.67 8.28 5.25
C LEU A 24 -7.92 8.07 6.13
N THR A 25 -9.03 7.70 5.50
CA THR A 25 -10.26 7.31 6.20
C THR A 25 -10.01 6.07 7.05
N LYS A 26 -10.46 6.11 8.30
CA LYS A 26 -10.42 4.97 9.22
C LYS A 26 -11.72 4.18 9.12
N VAL A 27 -11.61 2.86 9.12
CA VAL A 27 -12.73 1.91 9.13
C VAL A 27 -12.42 0.81 10.14
N SER A 28 -13.42 0.38 10.90
CA SER A 28 -13.25 -0.72 11.84
C SER A 28 -12.96 -2.02 11.09
N PHE A 29 -12.27 -2.97 11.71
CA PHE A 29 -12.06 -4.28 11.10
C PHE A 29 -13.39 -5.00 10.80
N ALA A 30 -14.40 -4.83 11.66
CA ALA A 30 -15.72 -5.45 11.49
C ALA A 30 -16.48 -4.90 10.27
N ASP A 31 -16.28 -3.61 9.95
CA ASP A 31 -16.97 -2.91 8.85
C ASP A 31 -16.15 -2.91 7.54
N PHE A 32 -14.95 -3.49 7.54
CA PHE A 32 -14.06 -3.45 6.40
C PHE A 32 -14.51 -4.43 5.29
N ASP A 33 -15.06 -3.88 4.21
CA ASP A 33 -15.33 -4.63 2.97
C ASP A 33 -14.39 -4.19 1.84
N PRO A 34 -13.47 -5.06 1.37
CA PRO A 34 -12.53 -4.72 0.31
C PRO A 34 -13.22 -4.40 -1.02
N ASN A 35 -14.46 -4.84 -1.26
CA ASN A 35 -15.18 -4.54 -2.49
C ASN A 35 -15.73 -3.12 -2.49
N ASN A 36 -16.30 -2.68 -1.37
CA ASN A 36 -16.96 -1.37 -1.22
C ASN A 36 -16.07 -0.29 -0.59
N SER A 37 -14.88 -0.62 -0.11
CA SER A 37 -13.94 0.34 0.47
C SER A 37 -13.39 1.34 -0.56
N SER A 38 -12.90 2.47 -0.06
CA SER A 38 -12.03 3.38 -0.82
C SER A 38 -10.78 2.67 -1.37
N ALA A 39 -10.06 3.33 -2.27
CA ALA A 39 -8.82 2.79 -2.84
C ALA A 39 -7.63 2.78 -1.86
N SER A 40 -7.70 3.50 -0.75
CA SER A 40 -6.74 3.47 0.35
C SER A 40 -7.37 3.97 1.64
N GLY A 41 -6.90 3.47 2.79
CA GLY A 41 -7.44 3.82 4.10
C GLY A 41 -6.66 3.16 5.23
N ILE A 42 -7.20 3.24 6.44
CA ILE A 42 -6.67 2.57 7.64
C ILE A 42 -7.76 1.64 8.18
N ILE A 43 -7.42 0.37 8.35
CA ILE A 43 -8.24 -0.59 9.08
C ILE A 43 -7.83 -0.53 10.55
N GLN A 44 -8.80 -0.28 11.42
CA GLN A 44 -8.61 -0.21 12.85
C GLN A 44 -9.10 -1.51 13.48
N ALA A 45 -8.16 -2.28 14.02
CA ALA A 45 -8.42 -3.43 14.88
C ALA A 45 -8.08 -3.04 16.32
N ASP A 46 -8.58 -3.81 17.29
CA ASP A 46 -8.58 -3.46 18.73
C ASP A 46 -7.28 -2.81 19.20
N ASP A 47 -6.14 -3.49 19.00
CA ASP A 47 -4.83 -3.02 19.46
C ASP A 47 -3.91 -2.50 18.33
N THR A 48 -4.36 -2.53 17.08
CA THR A 48 -3.48 -2.22 15.94
C THR A 48 -4.20 -1.57 14.77
N GLU A 49 -3.49 -0.68 14.08
CA GLU A 49 -3.92 -0.11 12.81
C GLU A 49 -3.09 -0.69 11.66
N VAL A 50 -3.76 -0.95 10.54
CA VAL A 50 -3.12 -1.40 9.30
C VAL A 50 -3.58 -0.49 8.17
N ALA A 51 -2.64 0.21 7.52
CA ALA A 51 -2.97 0.95 6.33
C ALA A 51 -3.16 -0.01 5.15
N TYR A 52 -4.13 0.24 4.28
CA TYR A 52 -4.36 -0.57 3.10
C TYR A 52 -4.38 0.29 1.84
N SER A 53 -3.94 -0.31 0.73
CA SER A 53 -4.13 0.20 -0.63
C SER A 53 -4.80 -0.87 -1.48
N LYS A 54 -5.71 -0.47 -2.37
CA LYS A 54 -6.49 -1.35 -3.24
C LYS A 54 -6.32 -0.96 -4.70
N TRP A 55 -6.12 -1.95 -5.55
CA TRP A 55 -6.13 -1.76 -6.99
C TRP A 55 -7.58 -1.67 -7.47
N VAL A 56 -7.86 -0.66 -8.30
CA VAL A 56 -9.22 -0.43 -8.83
C VAL A 56 -9.58 -1.38 -9.96
N SER A 57 -8.61 -2.08 -10.54
CA SER A 57 -8.85 -3.11 -11.54
C SER A 57 -7.79 -4.22 -11.47
N PRO A 58 -8.12 -5.45 -11.89
CA PRO A 58 -7.17 -6.57 -11.92
C PRO A 58 -6.10 -6.39 -13.00
N LYS A 59 -6.44 -5.64 -14.06
CA LYS A 59 -5.52 -5.42 -15.15
C LYS A 59 -4.58 -4.28 -14.81
N ARG A 60 -3.28 -4.58 -14.86
CA ARG A 60 -2.15 -3.65 -14.76
C ARG A 60 -2.12 -2.71 -15.97
N THR A 61 -3.15 -1.89 -16.16
CA THR A 61 -3.23 -0.94 -17.28
C THR A 61 -3.66 0.42 -16.75
N ARG A 62 -2.70 1.37 -16.78
CA ARG A 62 -2.80 2.82 -16.48
C ARG A 62 -3.31 3.27 -15.11
N SER A 63 -4.08 2.48 -14.39
CA SER A 63 -4.49 2.75 -13.00
C SER A 63 -3.48 2.16 -12.02
N TYR A 64 -2.20 2.45 -12.20
CA TYR A 64 -1.17 1.96 -11.29
C TYR A 64 -1.37 2.64 -9.92
N PRO A 65 -1.57 1.88 -8.83
CA PRO A 65 -1.90 2.43 -7.52
C PRO A 65 -0.68 3.03 -6.79
N PHE A 66 0.39 3.33 -7.51
CA PHE A 66 1.66 3.77 -6.94
C PHE A 66 1.52 4.97 -6.02
N ALA A 67 0.78 5.99 -6.44
CA ALA A 67 0.48 7.16 -5.62
C ALA A 67 -0.24 6.78 -4.31
N ARG A 68 -1.13 5.79 -4.37
CA ARG A 68 -1.94 5.32 -3.22
C ARG A 68 -1.18 4.37 -2.29
N ILE A 69 -0.09 3.78 -2.77
CA ILE A 69 0.81 3.00 -1.92
C ILE A 69 1.60 3.98 -1.04
N TYR A 70 2.05 5.12 -1.59
CA TYR A 70 2.78 6.13 -0.83
C TYR A 70 1.96 6.75 0.31
N SER A 71 0.65 6.93 0.13
CA SER A 71 -0.20 7.42 1.22
C SER A 71 -0.24 6.47 2.43
N THR A 72 0.06 5.18 2.23
CA THR A 72 0.09 4.16 3.31
C THR A 72 1.47 3.96 3.95
N TYR A 73 2.55 4.50 3.38
CA TYR A 73 3.92 4.26 3.87
C TYR A 73 4.26 4.91 5.22
N ASN A 74 3.44 5.84 5.69
CA ASN A 74 3.59 6.41 7.02
C ASN A 74 3.07 5.48 8.14
N ALA A 75 2.38 4.38 7.79
CA ALA A 75 1.90 3.41 8.75
C ALA A 75 2.96 2.33 9.05
N ALA A 76 2.97 1.85 10.29
CA ALA A 76 3.87 0.77 10.71
C ALA A 76 3.56 -0.57 10.01
N LYS A 77 2.30 -0.78 9.60
CA LYS A 77 1.84 -1.97 8.88
C LYS A 77 1.06 -1.53 7.64
N ALA A 78 1.40 -2.10 6.48
CA ALA A 78 0.75 -1.81 5.21
C ALA A 78 0.32 -3.09 4.48
N LEU A 79 -0.87 -3.07 3.89
CA LEU A 79 -1.47 -4.18 3.15
C LEU A 79 -1.88 -3.72 1.74
N THR A 80 -1.68 -4.55 0.73
CA THR A 80 -2.11 -4.26 -0.66
C THR A 80 -3.10 -5.30 -1.15
N ILE A 81 -4.26 -4.84 -1.60
CA ILE A 81 -5.36 -5.66 -2.11
C ILE A 81 -5.32 -5.64 -3.63
N ILE A 82 -5.17 -6.83 -4.21
CA ILE A 82 -5.13 -7.04 -5.65
C ILE A 82 -6.39 -7.84 -6.02
N PRO A 83 -7.35 -7.25 -6.76
CA PRO A 83 -8.52 -7.99 -7.20
C PRO A 83 -8.11 -9.01 -8.25
N ILE A 84 -8.65 -10.23 -8.14
CA ILE A 84 -8.44 -11.31 -9.09
C ILE A 84 -9.77 -11.57 -9.80
N ILE A 85 -9.80 -11.47 -11.13
CA ILE A 85 -10.95 -11.92 -11.92
C ILE A 85 -10.61 -13.28 -12.54
N LYS A 86 -11.43 -14.30 -12.23
CA LYS A 86 -11.43 -15.56 -12.97
C LYS A 86 -12.16 -15.33 -14.29
N ASN A 87 -11.43 -15.38 -15.41
CA ASN A 87 -12.05 -15.30 -16.72
C ASN A 87 -12.87 -16.59 -16.95
N LYS A 88 -14.20 -16.50 -16.94
CA LYS A 88 -15.04 -17.64 -17.34
C LYS A 88 -15.00 -17.71 -18.86
N ILE A 89 -14.25 -18.66 -19.41
CA ILE A 89 -14.44 -19.06 -20.81
C ILE A 89 -15.86 -19.64 -20.87
N ARG A 90 -16.78 -18.94 -21.55
CA ARG A 90 -18.04 -19.56 -21.98
C ARG A 90 -17.66 -20.59 -23.02
N ALA A 91 -17.68 -21.87 -22.64
CA ALA A 91 -17.78 -22.94 -23.62
C ALA A 91 -19.19 -22.82 -24.21
N ASN A 92 -19.29 -22.11 -25.34
CA ASN A 92 -20.45 -22.25 -26.21
C ASN A 92 -20.33 -23.66 -26.82
N HIS A 93 -21.05 -24.62 -26.23
CA HIS A 93 -21.46 -25.81 -26.94
C HIS A 93 -22.88 -25.55 -27.44
N GLU A 94 -22.98 -25.08 -28.68
CA GLU A 94 -24.10 -25.31 -29.59
C GLU A 94 -23.52 -25.87 -30.88
#